data_AF-A0A0G4MTW4-F1
#
_entry.id   AF-A0A0G4MTW4-F1
#
_cell.length_a   1.000
_cell.length_b   1.000
_cell.length_c   1.000
_cell.angle_alpha   90.00
_cell.angle_beta   90.00
_cell.angle_gamma   90.00
#
_symmetry.space_group_name_H-M   'P 1'
#
loop_
_entity.id
_entity.type
_entity.pdbx_description
1 polymer ?
#
loop_
_entity_poly.entity_id
_entity_poly.type
_entity_poly.pdbx_seq_one_letter_code
_entity_poly.pdbx_strand_id
1 'polypeptide(L)'
;MSPKTKDSRKLIYRLANMAGTSDWAIDLGVDVGRANAEKALDDWPELDLSSNCPLDSSYDTLDALDAAGVPTNKLMVGVSSYGRSFKMAQMGCEGPNCFFLGGRNQSPAKAGTCTGTPGYIADAEMMQIALNA
;
A
#
# COMPACT_ATOMS: atom_id res chain seq x y z
N MET A 1 -2.28 9.36 -8.08
CA MET A 1 -3.76 9.40 -8.15
C MET A 1 -4.21 10.83 -8.35
N SER A 2 -5.15 11.12 -9.27
CA SER A 2 -5.64 12.49 -9.44
C SER A 2 -6.45 12.95 -8.22
N PRO A 3 -6.51 14.26 -7.89
CA PRO A 3 -7.31 14.76 -6.77
C PRO A 3 -8.79 14.34 -6.87
N LYS A 4 -9.37 14.38 -8.07
CA LYS A 4 -10.76 13.97 -8.33
C LYS A 4 -10.98 12.49 -7.99
N THR A 5 -10.09 11.62 -8.45
CA THR A 5 -10.15 10.18 -8.14
C THR A 5 -10.02 9.93 -6.64
N LYS A 6 -9.16 10.68 -5.96
CA LYS A 6 -8.97 10.60 -4.51
C LYS A 6 -10.24 10.96 -3.76
N ASP A 7 -10.89 12.06 -4.14
CA ASP A 7 -12.09 12.52 -3.45
C ASP A 7 -13.30 11.60 -3.71
N SER A 8 -13.46 11.09 -4.94
CA SER A 8 -14.47 10.05 -5.23
C SER A 8 -14.22 8.78 -4.42
N ARG A 9 -12.96 8.35 -4.29
CA ARG A 9 -12.61 7.17 -3.48
C ARG A 9 -12.86 7.40 -2.00
N LYS A 10 -12.50 8.56 -1.44
CA LYS A 10 -12.84 8.91 -0.05
C LYS A 10 -14.34 8.79 0.22
N LEU A 11 -15.19 9.16 -0.74
CA LEU A 11 -16.64 9.00 -0.60
C LEU A 11 -17.04 7.53 -0.51
N ILE A 12 -16.51 6.67 -1.40
CA ILE A 12 -16.75 5.23 -1.39
C ILE A 12 -16.31 4.61 -0.05
N TYR A 13 -15.12 4.96 0.43
CA TYR A 13 -14.59 4.39 1.68
C TYR A 13 -15.34 4.87 2.92
N ARG A 14 -15.81 6.12 2.93
CA ARG A 14 -16.75 6.60 3.97
C ARG A 14 -18.06 5.82 3.94
N LEU A 15 -18.66 5.65 2.76
CA LEU A 15 -19.91 4.87 2.60
C LEU A 15 -19.73 3.40 3.02
N ALA A 16 -18.54 2.84 2.78
CA ALA A 16 -18.19 1.50 3.22
C ALA A 16 -17.74 1.41 4.70
N ASN A 17 -17.86 2.49 5.49
CA ASN A 17 -17.45 2.58 6.89
C ASN A 17 -15.99 2.15 7.11
N MET A 18 -15.10 2.62 6.23
CA MET A 18 -13.67 2.35 6.23
C MET A 18 -12.87 3.57 6.69
N ALA A 19 -11.81 3.31 7.45
CA ALA A 19 -11.03 4.34 8.14
C ALA A 19 -10.17 5.24 7.23
N GLY A 20 -10.04 4.97 5.93
CA GLY A 20 -9.38 5.90 5.00
C GLY A 20 -8.76 5.28 3.75
N THR A 21 -7.88 6.08 3.12
CA THR A 21 -7.18 5.76 1.87
C THR A 21 -5.68 5.91 2.05
N SER A 22 -4.89 4.95 1.60
CA SER A 22 -3.46 5.17 1.40
C SER A 22 -3.24 5.98 0.12
N ASP A 23 -2.39 7.01 0.18
CA ASP A 23 -2.05 7.83 -0.99
C ASP A 23 -1.10 7.14 -1.96
N TRP A 24 -0.24 6.29 -1.42
CA TRP A 24 0.74 5.49 -2.15
C TRP A 24 1.15 4.29 -1.29
N ALA A 25 1.52 3.19 -1.93
CA ALA A 25 2.20 2.07 -1.30
C ALA A 25 3.34 1.69 -2.25
N ILE A 26 4.57 1.98 -1.85
CA ILE A 26 5.75 1.49 -2.57
C ILE A 26 6.01 0.10 -1.98
N ASP A 27 5.56 -0.93 -2.69
CA ASP A 27 5.99 -2.30 -2.41
C ASP A 27 7.34 -2.47 -3.13
N LEU A 28 8.42 -2.34 -2.37
CA LEU A 28 9.75 -2.64 -2.89
C LEU A 28 9.82 -4.17 -3.05
N GLY A 29 10.02 -4.62 -4.29
CA GLY A 29 10.49 -5.98 -4.54
C GLY A 29 11.76 -6.25 -3.71
N VAL A 30 11.94 -7.50 -3.29
CA VAL A 30 13.01 -7.95 -2.38
C VAL A 30 14.31 -7.16 -2.56
N ASP A 31 14.70 -6.45 -1.50
CA ASP A 31 16.03 -5.85 -1.37
C ASP A 31 17.04 -6.99 -1.17
N VAL A 32 17.79 -7.30 -2.23
CA VAL A 32 18.98 -8.14 -2.15
C VAL A 32 20.12 -7.31 -1.59
N GLY A 33 20.02 -6.95 -0.31
CA GLY A 33 21.06 -6.20 0.38
C GLY A 33 22.44 -6.86 0.22
N ARG A 34 23.52 -6.12 0.53
CA ARG A 34 24.94 -6.51 0.36
C ARG A 34 25.32 -7.93 0.82
N ALA A 35 24.53 -8.53 1.72
CA ALA A 35 24.69 -9.90 2.20
C ALA A 35 24.19 -11.01 1.25
N ASN A 36 23.51 -10.67 0.14
CA ASN A 36 22.98 -11.63 -0.85
C ASN A 36 23.48 -11.39 -2.28
N ALA A 37 24.57 -10.63 -2.48
CA ALA A 37 25.20 -10.48 -3.79
C ALA A 37 25.61 -11.84 -4.41
N GLU A 38 25.79 -12.88 -3.59
CA GLU A 38 26.08 -14.25 -4.03
C GLU A 38 24.83 -15.08 -4.40
N LYS A 39 23.62 -14.56 -4.21
CA LYS A 39 22.36 -15.23 -4.59
C LYS A 39 21.57 -14.44 -5.62
N ALA A 40 22.26 -13.78 -6.54
CA ALA A 40 21.65 -13.42 -7.81
C ALA A 40 20.98 -14.69 -8.36
N LEU A 41 19.65 -14.64 -8.46
CA LEU A 41 18.85 -15.67 -9.12
C LEU A 41 19.47 -15.87 -10.51
N ASP A 42 19.83 -17.11 -10.80
CA ASP A 42 20.72 -17.60 -11.87
C ASP A 42 20.22 -17.30 -13.31
N ASP A 43 19.28 -16.38 -13.50
CA ASP A 43 18.53 -16.22 -14.76
C ASP A 43 18.22 -14.76 -15.14
N TRP A 44 18.83 -13.75 -14.49
CA TRP A 44 18.62 -12.34 -14.87
C TRP A 44 19.92 -11.62 -15.29
N PRO A 45 20.33 -11.75 -16.56
CA PRO A 45 21.63 -11.28 -17.06
C PRO A 45 21.77 -9.74 -17.18
N GLU A 46 20.73 -8.97 -16.88
CA GLU A 46 20.69 -7.51 -17.10
C GLU A 46 20.82 -6.67 -15.82
N LEU A 47 20.89 -7.31 -14.64
CA LEU A 47 21.03 -6.64 -13.34
C LEU A 47 22.45 -6.81 -12.80
N ASP A 48 23.36 -5.93 -13.22
CA ASP A 48 24.72 -5.85 -12.68
C ASP A 48 24.74 -5.24 -11.27
N LEU A 49 24.51 -6.11 -10.29
CA LEU A 49 24.58 -5.81 -8.86
C LEU A 49 26.02 -5.64 -8.34
N SER A 50 27.05 -5.75 -9.20
CA SER A 50 28.46 -5.51 -8.84
C SER A 50 28.81 -4.03 -8.72
N SER A 51 27.96 -3.15 -9.26
CA SER A 51 28.08 -1.71 -9.10
C SER A 51 27.82 -1.32 -7.64
N ASN A 52 28.77 -0.63 -7.02
CA ASN A 52 28.69 -0.18 -5.63
C ASN A 52 27.67 0.97 -5.52
N CYS A 53 26.39 0.61 -5.55
CA CYS A 53 25.29 1.53 -5.32
C CYS A 53 25.38 2.04 -3.87
N PRO A 54 25.35 3.36 -3.64
CA PRO A 54 25.17 3.91 -2.29
C PRO A 54 23.78 3.51 -1.78
N LEU A 55 23.73 2.44 -0.98
CA LEU A 55 22.51 1.92 -0.34
C LEU A 55 22.16 2.68 0.95
N ASP A 56 22.88 3.75 1.28
CA ASP A 56 22.68 4.58 2.47
C ASP A 56 21.65 5.70 2.26
N SER A 57 21.32 6.04 1.01
CA SER A 57 20.32 7.05 0.70
C SER A 57 18.89 6.48 0.76
N SER A 58 18.06 7.06 1.62
CA SER A 58 16.62 6.80 1.69
C SER A 58 15.85 8.08 1.36
N TYR A 59 14.75 7.95 0.62
CA TYR A 59 13.90 9.07 0.21
C TYR A 59 12.45 8.79 0.61
N ASP A 60 11.83 9.73 1.35
CA ASP A 60 10.44 9.59 1.81
C ASP A 60 9.41 10.19 0.85
N THR A 61 9.87 10.89 -0.20
CA THR A 61 8.99 11.58 -1.16
C THR A 61 9.50 11.47 -2.59
N LEU A 62 8.58 11.57 -3.55
CA LEU A 62 8.93 11.63 -4.98
C LEU A 62 9.72 12.90 -5.33
N ASP A 63 9.44 14.01 -4.66
CA ASP A 63 10.16 15.27 -4.86
C ASP A 63 11.62 15.15 -4.42
N ALA A 64 11.89 14.40 -3.34
CA ALA A 64 13.25 14.13 -2.89
C ALA A 64 14.02 13.23 -3.87
N LEU A 65 13.34 12.28 -4.54
CA LEU A 65 13.93 11.46 -5.60
C LEU A 65 14.26 12.31 -6.85
N ASP A 66 13.35 13.19 -7.26
CA ASP A 66 13.58 14.11 -8.38
C ASP A 66 14.73 15.07 -8.09
N ALA A 67 14.77 15.65 -6.89
CA ALA A 67 15.86 16.51 -6.43
C ALA A 67 17.22 15.78 -6.36
N ALA A 68 17.22 14.46 -6.13
CA ALA A 68 18.41 13.62 -6.19
C ALA A 68 18.82 13.25 -7.63
N GLY A 69 18.11 13.72 -8.64
CA GLY A 69 18.41 13.48 -10.05
C GLY A 69 17.99 12.09 -10.54
N VAL A 70 17.06 11.42 -9.84
CA VAL A 70 16.54 10.12 -10.28
C VAL A 70 15.65 10.35 -11.51
N PRO A 71 16.00 9.81 -12.69
CA PRO A 71 15.24 10.05 -13.90
C PRO A 71 13.85 9.40 -13.79
N THR A 72 12.80 10.21 -13.93
CA THR A 72 11.40 9.80 -13.70
C THR A 72 10.95 8.65 -14.60
N ASN A 73 11.52 8.50 -15.80
CA ASN A 73 11.21 7.38 -16.72
C ASN A 73 11.76 6.02 -16.24
N LYS A 74 12.55 6.00 -15.15
CA LYS A 74 13.00 4.79 -14.47
C LYS A 74 12.26 4.54 -13.16
N LEU A 75 11.31 5.39 -12.79
CA LEU A 75 10.52 5.27 -11.57
C LEU A 75 9.21 4.52 -11.86
N MET A 76 9.07 3.33 -11.28
CA MET A 76 7.83 2.56 -11.32
C MET A 76 7.10 2.71 -9.99
N VAL A 77 5.95 3.39 -10.01
CA VAL A 77 5.15 3.61 -8.79
C VAL A 77 4.09 2.53 -8.65
N GLY A 78 4.17 1.76 -7.56
CA GLY A 78 3.14 0.82 -7.16
C GLY A 78 1.85 1.52 -6.73
N VAL A 79 0.71 1.05 -7.24
CA VAL A 79 -0.61 1.45 -6.77
C VAL A 79 -1.33 0.19 -6.30
N SER A 80 -1.74 0.15 -5.03
CA SER A 80 -2.41 -1.01 -4.48
C SER A 80 -3.87 -1.07 -4.97
N SER A 81 -4.27 -2.24 -5.48
CA SER A 81 -5.66 -2.57 -5.84
C SER A 81 -6.43 -3.23 -4.68
N TYR A 82 -5.95 -3.05 -3.45
CA TYR A 82 -6.56 -3.55 -2.22
C TYR A 82 -6.33 -2.55 -1.07
N GLY A 83 -7.12 -2.68 -0.01
CA GLY A 83 -7.02 -1.88 1.21
C GLY A 83 -6.79 -2.74 2.45
N ARG A 84 -6.41 -2.09 3.56
CA ARG A 84 -6.40 -2.70 4.90
C ARG A 84 -7.70 -2.39 5.62
N SER A 85 -8.33 -3.40 6.21
CA SER A 85 -9.59 -3.28 6.95
C SER A 85 -9.38 -3.42 8.46
N PHE A 86 -10.11 -2.64 9.24
CA PHE A 86 -10.07 -2.64 10.70
C PHE A 86 -11.47 -2.81 11.25
N LYS A 87 -11.61 -3.54 12.35
CA LYS A 87 -12.89 -3.60 13.09
C LYS A 87 -12.92 -2.45 14.07
N MET A 88 -13.81 -1.49 13.88
CA MET A 88 -14.02 -0.41 14.86
C MET A 88 -14.51 -0.97 16.19
N ALA A 89 -14.03 -0.41 17.29
CA ALA A 89 -14.48 -0.78 18.64
C ALA A 89 -15.94 -0.38 18.88
N GLN A 90 -16.38 0.72 18.26
CA GLN A 90 -17.75 1.21 18.27
C GLN A 90 -18.23 1.48 16.84
N MET A 91 -19.44 1.00 16.53
CA MET A 91 -20.10 1.26 15.25
C MET A 91 -20.40 2.76 15.09
N GLY A 92 -20.11 3.32 13.91
CA GLY A 92 -20.37 4.73 13.59
C GLY A 92 -19.44 5.73 14.28
N CYS A 93 -18.43 5.29 15.04
CA CYS A 93 -17.41 6.17 15.59
C CYS A 93 -16.31 6.38 14.54
N GLU A 94 -16.24 7.59 13.98
CA GLU A 94 -15.16 8.03 13.11
C GLU A 94 -14.44 9.23 13.72
N GLY A 95 -13.10 9.25 13.67
CA GLY A 95 -12.30 10.39 14.15
C GLY A 95 -11.12 9.97 15.01
N PRO A 96 -10.33 10.95 15.49
CA PRO A 96 -9.06 10.71 16.19
C PRO A 96 -9.22 10.01 17.55
N ASN A 97 -10.42 10.08 18.15
CA ASN A 97 -10.73 9.46 19.44
C ASN A 97 -11.45 8.10 19.31
N CYS A 98 -11.63 7.60 18.09
CA CYS A 98 -12.29 6.33 17.84
C CYS A 98 -11.26 5.21 17.70
N PHE A 99 -11.44 4.15 18.48
CA PHE A 99 -10.51 3.02 18.49
C PHE A 99 -10.96 1.92 17.52
N PHE A 100 -9.98 1.18 17.02
CA PHE A 100 -10.19 -0.09 16.32
C PHE A 100 -9.61 -1.25 17.14
N LEU A 101 -10.10 -2.45 16.86
CA LEU A 101 -9.70 -3.69 17.48
C LEU A 101 -8.65 -4.40 16.62
N GLY A 102 -7.85 -5.26 17.26
CA GLY A 102 -6.82 -6.06 16.60
C GLY A 102 -5.42 -5.44 16.68
N GLY A 103 -4.44 -6.21 16.20
CA GLY A 103 -3.04 -5.79 16.09
C GLY A 103 -2.61 -5.65 14.63
N ARG A 104 -1.37 -5.18 14.42
CA ARG A 104 -0.79 -4.93 13.08
C ARG A 104 -0.97 -6.09 12.09
N ASN A 105 -0.81 -7.33 12.56
CA ASN A 105 -0.85 -8.54 11.73
C ASN A 105 -2.12 -9.38 11.95
N GLN A 106 -3.05 -8.92 12.78
CA GLN A 106 -4.26 -9.67 13.14
C GLN A 106 -5.42 -8.68 13.30
N SER A 107 -6.17 -8.48 12.21
CA SER A 107 -7.37 -7.65 12.22
C SER A 107 -8.61 -8.53 12.38
N PRO A 108 -9.49 -8.27 13.38
CA PRO A 108 -10.77 -8.95 13.50
C PRO A 108 -11.83 -8.35 12.57
N ALA A 109 -11.44 -7.57 11.55
CA ALA A 109 -12.33 -7.09 10.51
C ALA A 109 -13.00 -8.27 9.79
N LYS A 110 -14.23 -8.06 9.32
CA LYS A 110 -14.92 -9.06 8.51
C LYS A 110 -14.11 -9.31 7.23
N ALA A 111 -13.78 -10.57 6.96
CA ALA A 111 -13.14 -10.94 5.71
C ALA A 111 -14.05 -10.62 4.52
N GLY A 112 -13.45 -10.15 3.43
CA GLY A 112 -14.14 -10.05 2.14
C GLY A 112 -14.60 -11.42 1.64
N THR A 113 -15.71 -11.47 0.91
CA THR A 113 -16.26 -12.70 0.33
C THR A 113 -15.27 -13.38 -0.62
N CYS A 114 -14.51 -12.60 -1.39
CA CYS A 114 -13.50 -13.06 -2.34
C CYS A 114 -12.09 -13.05 -1.72
N THR A 115 -11.71 -12.00 -0.97
CA THR A 115 -10.36 -11.93 -0.38
C THR A 115 -10.15 -12.99 0.71
N GLY A 116 -11.20 -13.36 1.45
CA GLY A 116 -11.17 -14.44 2.44
C GLY A 116 -10.26 -14.19 3.65
N THR A 117 -9.54 -13.06 3.70
CA THR A 117 -8.52 -12.76 4.70
C THR A 117 -8.92 -11.53 5.52
N PRO A 118 -9.18 -11.68 6.83
CA PRO A 118 -9.42 -10.54 7.71
C PRO A 118 -8.27 -9.53 7.68
N GLY A 119 -8.61 -8.25 7.60
CA GLY A 119 -7.61 -7.17 7.53
C GLY A 119 -7.19 -6.76 6.13
N TYR A 120 -7.62 -7.50 5.10
CA TYR A 120 -7.44 -7.14 3.70
C TYR A 120 -8.78 -7.17 2.98
N ILE A 121 -8.93 -6.31 1.98
CA ILE A 121 -10.12 -6.28 1.14
C ILE A 121 -9.78 -5.72 -0.25
N ALA A 122 -10.24 -6.39 -1.30
CA ALA A 122 -9.98 -5.97 -2.67
C ALA A 122 -10.81 -4.72 -3.02
N ASP A 123 -10.28 -3.85 -3.89
CA ASP A 123 -11.01 -2.63 -4.31
C ASP A 123 -12.37 -2.95 -4.94
N ALA A 124 -12.48 -4.07 -5.66
CA ALA A 124 -13.74 -4.56 -6.21
C ALA A 124 -14.78 -4.91 -5.12
N GLU A 125 -14.34 -5.52 -4.01
CA GLU A 125 -15.23 -5.83 -2.88
C GLU A 125 -15.65 -4.56 -2.14
N MET A 126 -14.74 -3.58 -2.01
CA MET A 126 -15.06 -2.27 -1.46
C MET A 126 -16.13 -1.56 -2.28
N MET A 127 -16.01 -1.58 -3.62
CA MET A 127 -17.01 -1.04 -4.53
C MET A 127 -18.35 -1.78 -4.39
N GLN A 128 -18.33 -3.11 -4.28
CA GLN A 128 -19.54 -3.89 -4.06
C GLN A 128 -20.23 -3.51 -2.73
N ILE A 129 -19.47 -3.29 -1.66
CA ILE A 129 -20.04 -2.83 -0.38
C ILE A 129 -20.70 -1.46 -0.56
N ALA A 130 -20.02 -0.51 -1.20
CA ALA A 130 -20.56 0.84 -1.39
C ALA A 130 -21.78 0.90 -2.32
N LEU A 131 -21.87 0.01 -3.31
CA LEU A 131 -23.04 -0.09 -4.20
C LEU A 131 -24.25 -0.77 -3.55
N ASN A 132 -24.04 -1.55 -2.50
CA ASN A 132 -25.09 -2.26 -1.76
C ASN A 132 -25.38 -1.64 -0.38
N ALA A 133 -24.82 -0.45 -0.09
CA ALA A 133 -24.97 0.28 1.16
C ALA A 133 -26.24 1.14 1.20
#